data_AF-A0A9P9JM79-F1
#
_entry.id   AF-A0A9P9JM79-F1
#
_cell.length_a   1.000
_cell.length_b   1.000
_cell.length_c   1.000
_cell.angle_alpha   90.00
_cell.angle_beta   90.00
_cell.angle_gamma   90.00
#
_symmetry.space_group_name_H-M   'P 1'
#
loop_
_entity.id
_entity.type
_entity.pdbx_description
1 polymer ?
#
loop_
_entity_poly.entity_id
_entity_poly.type
_entity_poly.pdbx_seq_one_letter_code
_entity_poly.pdbx_strand_id
1 'polypeptide(L)'
;MAWKDKLKRLKDEVESMISPPQGDASQQQQHQTPYSQPPQSQFSQYPPPPPVPSEGQIYWQPRFQADAAVTVEWDAKIGNGPDGWGNQELEHYTANTANAFHTQDGRLVIRAIAQNSAPSAEQRYTSARLVSRQTLARDRGVLTGIILSPCAEGIWPAFWLLPQEPFSWPVDGEVDIAETWNGDHENRTCLHWGFHHEQQKHRVIGTKIPDMHARPVRYDFAWDQPGGHAGQGRMVWYIDGRPVMKAPIPEGTRPMRDMTILLNVAMGGSVCGGKVPADGYYDMVVQTLFLGSEPEYGGWGRFEHDWANPSTPYGNTY
;
A
#
# COMPACT_ATOMS: atom_id res chain seq x y z
N MET A 1 -64.24 41.21 -13.78
CA MET A 1 -63.68 40.01 -14.44
C MET A 1 -62.15 40.04 -14.64
N ALA A 2 -61.42 41.14 -14.37
CA ALA A 2 -59.97 41.22 -14.65
C ALA A 2 -59.01 40.68 -13.55
N TRP A 3 -59.48 40.39 -12.33
CA TRP A 3 -58.60 39.95 -11.24
C TRP A 3 -58.31 38.45 -11.23
N LYS A 4 -59.25 37.64 -11.77
CA LYS A 4 -59.11 36.18 -11.86
C LYS A 4 -58.06 35.80 -12.90
N ASP A 5 -57.96 36.56 -13.98
CA ASP A 5 -56.96 36.34 -15.04
C ASP A 5 -55.54 36.75 -14.60
N LYS A 6 -55.42 37.77 -13.72
CA LYS A 6 -54.14 38.15 -13.10
C LYS A 6 -53.63 37.10 -12.11
N LEU A 7 -54.52 36.55 -11.29
CA LEU A 7 -54.18 35.47 -10.35
C LEU A 7 -53.82 34.16 -11.06
N LYS A 8 -54.49 33.87 -12.19
CA LYS A 8 -54.17 32.70 -13.01
C LYS A 8 -52.79 32.83 -13.67
N ARG A 9 -52.46 33.98 -14.26
CA ARG A 9 -51.11 34.23 -14.83
C ARG A 9 -49.98 34.13 -13.81
N LEU A 10 -50.17 34.67 -12.60
CA LEU A 10 -49.18 34.58 -11.52
C LEU A 10 -48.98 33.14 -11.02
N LYS A 11 -50.06 32.34 -11.02
CA LYS A 11 -49.97 30.92 -10.65
C LYS A 11 -49.25 30.11 -11.73
N ASP A 12 -49.57 30.36 -13.00
CA ASP A 12 -48.93 29.69 -14.14
C ASP A 12 -47.43 30.07 -14.27
N GLU A 13 -47.06 31.32 -13.95
CA GLU A 13 -45.65 31.76 -13.89
C GLU A 13 -44.88 31.08 -12.75
N VAL A 14 -45.46 30.97 -11.56
CA VAL A 14 -44.82 30.29 -10.41
C VAL A 14 -44.69 28.77 -10.65
N GLU A 15 -45.68 28.12 -11.25
CA GLU A 15 -45.60 26.69 -11.64
C GLU A 15 -44.54 26.45 -12.74
N SER A 16 -44.31 27.43 -13.63
CA SER A 16 -43.24 27.37 -14.63
C SER A 16 -41.83 27.59 -14.07
N MET A 17 -41.70 28.27 -12.92
CA MET A 17 -40.42 28.47 -12.23
C MET A 17 -40.03 27.31 -11.31
N ILE A 18 -40.97 26.44 -10.95
CA ILE A 18 -40.76 25.30 -10.02
C ILE A 18 -40.70 23.95 -10.78
N SER A 19 -41.06 23.92 -12.06
CA SER A 19 -40.99 22.70 -12.87
C SER A 19 -39.59 22.52 -13.48
N PRO A 20 -38.90 21.38 -13.27
CA PRO A 20 -37.63 21.11 -13.95
C PRO A 20 -37.86 20.89 -15.46
N PRO A 21 -36.89 21.23 -16.33
CA PRO A 21 -37.05 21.09 -17.76
C PRO A 21 -37.22 19.61 -18.16
N GLN A 22 -38.22 19.33 -19.00
CA GLN A 22 -38.33 18.06 -19.73
C GLN A 22 -37.20 17.99 -20.76
N GLY A 23 -36.08 17.41 -20.36
CA GLY A 23 -34.97 17.02 -21.21
C GLY A 23 -35.14 15.59 -21.70
N ASP A 24 -34.95 15.43 -23.00
CA ASP A 24 -34.97 14.19 -23.78
C ASP A 24 -34.17 13.06 -23.12
N ALA A 25 -34.82 11.91 -22.88
CA ALA A 25 -34.23 10.75 -22.24
C ALA A 25 -33.39 9.94 -23.26
N SER A 26 -32.21 10.47 -23.59
CA SER A 26 -31.11 9.66 -24.11
C SER A 26 -30.22 9.25 -22.93
N GLN A 27 -30.16 7.95 -22.66
CA GLN A 27 -29.32 7.37 -21.62
C GLN A 27 -27.85 7.59 -21.96
N GLN A 28 -27.22 8.60 -21.36
CA GLN A 28 -25.76 8.67 -21.26
C GLN A 28 -25.35 8.07 -19.91
N GLN A 29 -24.96 6.79 -19.94
CA GLN A 29 -24.11 6.20 -18.92
C GLN A 29 -22.77 6.96 -18.92
N GLN A 30 -22.61 7.93 -18.03
CA GLN A 30 -21.31 8.48 -17.68
C GLN A 30 -20.85 7.83 -16.37
N HIS A 31 -20.03 6.79 -16.51
CA HIS A 31 -19.04 6.38 -15.51
C HIS A 31 -17.83 5.82 -16.25
N GLN A 32 -17.00 6.72 -16.78
CA GLN A 32 -15.63 6.41 -17.16
C GLN A 32 -14.75 7.58 -16.73
N THR A 33 -13.84 7.31 -15.79
CA THR A 33 -12.73 8.19 -15.42
C THR A 33 -11.91 8.57 -16.66
N PRO A 34 -11.44 9.83 -16.81
CA PRO A 34 -10.80 10.30 -18.04
C PRO A 34 -9.33 9.85 -18.22
N TYR A 35 -8.84 8.96 -17.35
CA TYR A 35 -7.44 8.57 -17.33
C TYR A 35 -7.22 7.31 -18.16
N SER A 36 -6.41 7.44 -19.21
CA SER A 36 -5.90 6.31 -19.99
C SER A 36 -4.76 5.63 -19.23
N GLN A 37 -4.79 4.30 -19.13
CA GLN A 37 -3.62 3.53 -18.70
C GLN A 37 -2.49 3.70 -19.71
N PRO A 38 -1.24 3.93 -19.28
CA PRO A 38 -0.09 3.73 -20.15
C PRO A 38 -0.06 2.25 -20.61
N PRO A 39 0.59 1.93 -21.74
CA PRO A 39 0.47 0.62 -22.36
C PRO A 39 1.18 -0.47 -21.54
N GLN A 40 0.45 -1.09 -20.61
CA GLN A 40 0.70 -2.44 -20.11
C GLN A 40 -0.64 -3.19 -20.00
N SER A 41 -0.65 -4.36 -20.64
CA SER A 41 -1.63 -5.47 -20.64
C SER A 41 -3.06 -5.20 -20.18
N GLN A 42 -4.00 -5.34 -21.12
CA GLN A 42 -5.43 -5.50 -20.87
C GLN A 42 -5.68 -6.47 -19.70
N PHE A 43 -6.27 -5.95 -18.62
CA PHE A 43 -6.64 -6.70 -17.41
C PHE A 43 -7.78 -7.67 -17.69
N SER A 44 -7.45 -8.82 -18.30
CA SER A 44 -8.34 -9.97 -18.33
C SER A 44 -8.02 -10.89 -17.16
N GLN A 45 -8.97 -10.98 -16.22
CA GLN A 45 -9.17 -12.05 -15.25
C GLN A 45 -7.92 -12.50 -14.48
N TYR A 46 -7.63 -11.82 -13.36
CA TYR A 46 -6.82 -12.46 -12.32
C TYR A 46 -7.58 -13.70 -11.81
N PRO A 47 -6.88 -14.83 -11.58
CA PRO A 47 -7.49 -15.96 -10.89
C PRO A 47 -8.03 -15.48 -9.53
N PRO A 48 -9.10 -16.10 -9.01
CA PRO A 48 -9.58 -15.81 -7.67
C PRO A 48 -8.43 -15.94 -6.66
N PRO A 49 -8.43 -15.16 -5.57
CA PRO A 49 -7.38 -15.22 -4.56
C PRO A 49 -7.18 -16.67 -4.11
N PRO A 50 -5.93 -17.12 -3.90
CA PRO A 50 -5.68 -18.44 -3.36
C PRO A 50 -6.45 -18.63 -2.04
N PRO A 51 -6.90 -19.85 -1.72
CA PRO A 51 -7.65 -20.09 -0.50
C PRO A 51 -6.85 -19.62 0.73
N VAL A 52 -7.49 -18.76 1.51
CA VAL A 52 -6.98 -18.28 2.79
C VAL A 52 -6.80 -19.48 3.73
N PRO A 53 -5.69 -19.59 4.50
CA PRO A 53 -5.51 -20.70 5.44
C PRO A 53 -6.63 -20.76 6.49
N SER A 54 -6.82 -21.94 7.10
CA SER A 54 -7.94 -22.23 8.00
C SER A 54 -8.13 -21.18 9.10
N GLU A 55 -9.38 -20.81 9.38
CA GLU A 55 -9.83 -19.73 10.28
C GLU A 55 -9.23 -19.73 11.71
N GLY A 56 -8.59 -20.81 12.15
CA GLY A 56 -7.94 -20.89 13.47
C GLY A 56 -6.53 -20.27 13.56
N GLN A 57 -5.89 -19.94 12.44
CA GLN A 57 -4.52 -19.41 12.41
C GLN A 57 -4.44 -17.90 12.12
N ILE A 58 -5.48 -17.28 11.58
CA ILE A 58 -5.52 -15.83 11.31
C ILE A 58 -6.15 -15.12 12.49
N TYR A 59 -5.49 -14.08 13.01
CA TYR A 59 -6.04 -13.28 14.10
C TYR A 59 -6.44 -11.86 13.68
N TRP A 60 -6.06 -11.43 12.48
CA TRP A 60 -6.57 -10.21 11.89
C TRP A 60 -6.46 -10.24 10.36
N GLN A 61 -7.47 -9.69 9.69
CA GLN A 61 -7.51 -9.48 8.25
C GLN A 61 -8.36 -8.23 7.97
N PRO A 62 -7.89 -7.24 7.19
CA PRO A 62 -8.67 -6.07 6.87
C PRO A 62 -9.82 -6.45 5.92
N ARG A 63 -10.93 -5.72 6.04
CA ARG A 63 -12.09 -5.93 5.17
C ARG A 63 -11.94 -5.15 3.87
N PHE A 64 -11.65 -5.85 2.78
CA PHE A 64 -11.68 -5.28 1.44
C PHE A 64 -13.09 -5.47 0.87
N GLN A 65 -13.98 -4.52 1.13
CA GLN A 65 -15.37 -4.54 0.64
C GLN A 65 -15.69 -3.20 0.00
N ALA A 66 -16.28 -3.20 -1.19
CA ALA A 66 -16.53 -1.99 -1.99
C ALA A 66 -17.44 -0.97 -1.29
N ASP A 67 -18.31 -1.40 -0.39
CA ASP A 67 -19.20 -0.56 0.41
C ASP A 67 -18.57 -0.07 1.72
N ALA A 68 -17.41 -0.61 2.11
CA ALA A 68 -16.65 -0.16 3.28
C ALA A 68 -15.66 0.93 2.88
N ALA A 69 -15.65 2.04 3.64
CA ALA A 69 -14.63 3.06 3.49
C ALA A 69 -13.24 2.51 3.83
N VAL A 70 -12.22 2.87 3.04
CA VAL A 70 -10.81 2.54 3.33
C VAL A 70 -10.42 3.03 4.72
N THR A 71 -10.99 4.17 5.14
CA THR A 71 -10.77 4.77 6.45
C THR A 71 -11.32 3.98 7.62
N VAL A 72 -11.90 2.78 7.44
CA VAL A 72 -12.30 1.91 8.56
C VAL A 72 -11.08 1.22 9.17
N GLU A 73 -10.17 0.72 8.35
CA GLU A 73 -8.99 -0.05 8.77
C GLU A 73 -7.69 0.76 8.68
N TRP A 74 -7.70 1.86 7.93
CA TRP A 74 -6.52 2.61 7.55
C TRP A 74 -6.66 4.11 7.86
N ASP A 75 -5.56 4.71 8.31
CA ASP A 75 -5.40 6.17 8.35
C ASP A 75 -4.53 6.61 7.16
N ALA A 76 -4.94 7.69 6.49
CA ALA A 76 -4.19 8.24 5.36
C ALA A 76 -3.23 9.34 5.85
N LYS A 77 -1.95 9.23 5.47
CA LYS A 77 -1.01 10.36 5.55
C LYS A 77 -1.27 11.29 4.37
N ILE A 78 -1.23 12.60 4.61
CA ILE A 78 -1.66 13.62 3.65
C ILE A 78 -0.49 14.55 3.31
N GLY A 79 -0.41 14.95 2.04
CA GLY A 79 0.58 15.89 1.54
C GLY A 79 1.88 15.23 1.07
N ASN A 80 2.89 16.06 0.86
CA ASN A 80 4.22 15.66 0.38
C ASN A 80 5.27 15.62 1.52
N GLY A 81 4.85 15.81 2.78
CA GLY A 81 5.72 15.79 3.95
C GLY A 81 6.88 16.82 3.87
N PRO A 82 7.73 16.88 4.89
CA PRO A 82 9.00 17.59 4.80
C PRO A 82 9.93 16.94 3.77
N ASP A 83 10.52 17.73 2.88
CA ASP A 83 11.51 17.30 1.87
C ASP A 83 11.09 16.07 1.02
N GLY A 84 9.80 15.97 0.67
CA GLY A 84 9.29 14.81 -0.08
C GLY A 84 9.39 13.53 0.76
N TRP A 85 8.83 13.57 1.98
CA TRP A 85 8.93 12.52 2.99
C TRP A 85 10.37 12.10 3.35
N GLY A 86 11.33 13.02 3.24
CA GLY A 86 12.76 12.78 3.48
C GLY A 86 13.48 12.10 2.30
N ASN A 87 12.76 11.75 1.24
CA ASN A 87 13.26 11.00 0.10
C ASN A 87 13.20 11.79 -1.21
N GLN A 88 12.81 13.07 -1.19
CA GLN A 88 12.55 13.87 -2.40
C GLN A 88 11.44 13.28 -3.28
N GLU A 89 10.47 12.60 -2.65
CA GLU A 89 9.24 12.11 -3.27
C GLU A 89 8.44 13.27 -3.88
N LEU A 90 7.76 13.03 -5.00
CA LEU A 90 7.07 14.07 -5.79
C LEU A 90 5.57 14.12 -5.53
N GLU A 91 4.99 13.04 -5.02
CA GLU A 91 3.54 12.93 -4.88
C GLU A 91 2.99 13.70 -3.69
N HIS A 92 1.76 14.18 -3.86
CA HIS A 92 0.92 14.64 -2.78
C HIS A 92 -0.01 13.48 -2.37
N TYR A 93 0.22 12.87 -1.20
CA TYR A 93 -0.68 11.83 -0.70
C TYR A 93 -2.04 12.43 -0.32
N THR A 94 -3.11 11.71 -0.63
CA THR A 94 -4.50 12.13 -0.37
C THR A 94 -5.31 11.02 0.30
N ALA A 95 -6.46 11.39 0.87
CA ALA A 95 -7.50 10.44 1.31
C ALA A 95 -8.62 10.28 0.26
N ASN A 96 -8.41 10.72 -0.97
CA ASN A 96 -9.42 10.67 -2.02
C ASN A 96 -9.62 9.22 -2.51
N THR A 97 -10.86 8.84 -2.78
CA THR A 97 -11.20 7.53 -3.38
C THR A 97 -10.62 7.34 -4.78
N ALA A 98 -10.17 8.41 -5.45
CA ALA A 98 -9.36 8.31 -6.65
C ALA A 98 -7.98 7.66 -6.43
N ASN A 99 -7.41 7.77 -5.22
CA ASN A 99 -6.10 7.24 -4.87
C ASN A 99 -6.14 5.99 -3.98
N ALA A 100 -7.20 5.78 -3.20
CA ALA A 100 -7.38 4.55 -2.42
C ALA A 100 -8.83 4.10 -2.38
N PHE A 101 -9.11 2.87 -2.82
CA PHE A 101 -10.47 2.33 -2.86
C PHE A 101 -10.50 0.80 -2.81
N HIS A 102 -11.64 0.25 -2.39
CA HIS A 102 -11.93 -1.17 -2.48
C HIS A 102 -12.66 -1.50 -3.79
N THR A 103 -12.32 -2.63 -4.38
CA THR A 103 -12.96 -3.16 -5.60
C THR A 103 -14.12 -4.09 -5.25
N GLN A 104 -15.04 -4.29 -6.21
CA GLN A 104 -16.21 -5.15 -6.02
C GLN A 104 -15.84 -6.62 -5.75
N ASP A 105 -14.68 -7.07 -6.21
CA ASP A 105 -14.18 -8.42 -6.02
C ASP A 105 -13.19 -8.54 -4.86
N GLY A 106 -13.22 -7.59 -3.93
CA GLY A 106 -12.63 -7.76 -2.60
C GLY A 106 -11.14 -7.48 -2.53
N ARG A 107 -10.66 -6.46 -3.24
CA ARG A 107 -9.25 -6.01 -3.21
C ARG A 107 -9.14 -4.55 -2.80
N LEU A 108 -8.04 -4.19 -2.14
CA LEU A 108 -7.65 -2.80 -1.92
C LEU A 108 -6.73 -2.35 -3.06
N VAL A 109 -7.02 -1.17 -3.62
CA VAL A 109 -6.19 -0.53 -4.65
C VAL A 109 -5.62 0.77 -4.09
N ILE A 110 -4.31 0.94 -4.25
CA ILE A 110 -3.62 2.22 -4.08
C ILE A 110 -3.18 2.68 -5.47
N ARG A 111 -3.73 3.81 -5.90
CA ARG A 111 -3.56 4.37 -7.24
C ARG A 111 -2.72 5.64 -7.18
N ALA A 112 -1.54 5.57 -7.75
CA ALA A 112 -0.75 6.75 -8.11
C ALA A 112 -1.25 7.33 -9.44
N ILE A 113 -1.42 8.64 -9.54
CA ILE A 113 -1.91 9.35 -10.73
C ILE A 113 -0.89 10.43 -11.10
N ALA A 114 -0.40 10.37 -12.34
CA ALA A 114 0.50 11.35 -12.93
C ALA A 114 -0.23 12.17 -14.01
N GLN A 115 -0.14 13.49 -13.89
CA GLN A 115 -0.72 14.49 -14.78
C GLN A 115 0.29 15.63 -14.97
N ASN A 116 1.27 15.43 -15.84
CA ASN A 116 2.39 16.35 -16.07
C ASN A 116 1.94 17.76 -16.48
N SER A 117 0.80 17.87 -17.19
CA SER A 117 0.20 19.14 -17.59
C SER A 117 -0.67 19.79 -16.51
N ALA A 118 -0.81 19.21 -15.32
CA ALA A 118 -1.62 19.77 -14.25
C ALA A 118 -1.06 21.14 -13.80
N PRO A 119 -1.94 22.09 -13.44
CA PRO A 119 -1.56 23.47 -13.17
C PRO A 119 -0.83 23.66 -11.84
N SER A 120 -0.99 22.72 -10.89
CA SER A 120 -0.32 22.76 -9.59
C SER A 120 0.57 21.54 -9.38
N ALA A 121 1.64 21.71 -8.59
CA ALA A 121 2.55 20.62 -8.25
C ALA A 121 1.84 19.51 -7.47
N GLU A 122 0.90 19.87 -6.59
CA GLU A 122 0.11 18.93 -5.79
C GLU A 122 -0.88 18.11 -6.62
N GLN A 123 -1.29 18.64 -7.79
CA GLN A 123 -2.19 17.93 -8.71
C GLN A 123 -1.42 17.09 -9.74
N ARG A 124 -0.15 17.45 -10.00
CA ARG A 124 0.70 16.75 -10.97
C ARG A 124 0.90 15.29 -10.60
N TYR A 125 1.09 15.02 -9.32
CA TYR A 125 1.34 13.68 -8.80
C TYR A 125 0.51 13.49 -7.54
N THR A 126 -0.48 12.59 -7.59
CA THR A 126 -1.28 12.22 -6.40
C THR A 126 -1.20 10.73 -6.15
N SER A 127 -1.23 10.33 -4.89
CA SER A 127 -1.22 8.92 -4.48
C SER A 127 -1.88 8.76 -3.12
N ALA A 128 -1.79 7.56 -2.52
CA ALA A 128 -2.16 7.33 -1.12
C ALA A 128 -1.03 6.66 -0.36
N ARG A 129 -0.89 7.05 0.92
CA ARG A 129 -0.05 6.39 1.92
C ARG A 129 -0.91 6.03 3.11
N LEU A 130 -1.19 4.74 3.23
CA LEU A 130 -2.08 4.18 4.23
C LEU A 130 -1.26 3.59 5.37
N VAL A 131 -1.71 3.83 6.60
CA VAL A 131 -1.18 3.24 7.83
C VAL A 131 -2.31 2.45 8.50
N SER A 132 -2.08 1.18 8.84
CA SER A 132 -3.11 0.37 9.48
C SER A 132 -3.39 0.87 10.90
N ARG A 133 -4.66 0.84 11.30
CA ARG A 133 -5.04 1.03 12.71
C ARG A 133 -4.67 -0.16 13.59
N GLN A 134 -4.66 -1.35 12.99
CA GLN A 134 -4.17 -2.56 13.61
C GLN A 134 -2.64 -2.53 13.68
N THR A 135 -2.05 -2.84 14.84
CA THR A 135 -0.63 -3.17 14.95
C THR A 135 -0.42 -4.68 14.78
N LEU A 136 0.82 -5.16 14.65
CA LEU A 136 1.06 -6.61 14.61
C LEU A 136 0.52 -7.32 15.87
N ALA A 137 0.40 -6.61 17.01
CA ALA A 137 -0.32 -6.96 18.24
C ALA A 137 0.11 -8.25 18.97
N ARG A 138 1.03 -9.02 18.41
CA ARG A 138 1.58 -10.24 19.02
C ARG A 138 3.10 -10.20 18.99
N ASP A 139 3.70 -10.80 20.01
CA ASP A 139 5.15 -10.99 20.12
C ASP A 139 5.69 -12.04 19.14
N ARG A 140 4.80 -12.80 18.52
CA ARG A 140 5.12 -13.88 17.62
C ARG A 140 4.00 -14.02 16.58
N GLY A 141 4.36 -14.03 15.30
CA GLY A 141 3.37 -14.11 14.22
C GLY A 141 3.98 -14.02 12.82
N VAL A 142 3.09 -13.96 11.83
CA VAL A 142 3.42 -13.71 10.43
C VAL A 142 2.46 -12.67 9.85
N LEU A 143 2.98 -11.75 9.06
CA LEU A 143 2.22 -10.83 8.22
C LEU A 143 2.36 -11.31 6.78
N THR A 144 1.24 -11.58 6.13
CA THR A 144 1.21 -12.02 4.73
C THR A 144 0.51 -10.97 3.88
N GLY A 145 1.12 -10.62 2.74
CA GLY A 145 0.53 -9.77 1.71
C GLY A 145 0.66 -10.44 0.33
N ILE A 146 -0.42 -10.49 -0.44
CA ILE A 146 -0.41 -10.89 -1.86
C ILE A 146 -0.71 -9.65 -2.69
N ILE A 147 0.32 -9.12 -3.34
CA ILE A 147 0.33 -7.78 -3.91
C ILE A 147 0.78 -7.84 -5.36
N LEU A 148 0.02 -7.23 -6.26
CA LEU A 148 0.47 -6.87 -7.59
C LEU A 148 0.99 -5.44 -7.54
N SER A 149 2.28 -5.25 -7.84
CA SER A 149 2.94 -3.95 -7.83
C SER A 149 2.93 -3.32 -9.22
N PRO A 150 2.74 -2.00 -9.33
CA PRO A 150 2.98 -1.30 -10.59
C PRO A 150 4.48 -1.30 -10.91
N CYS A 151 4.82 -1.53 -12.18
CA CYS A 151 6.21 -1.52 -12.65
C CYS A 151 6.37 -0.50 -13.77
N ALA A 152 6.83 0.70 -13.42
CA ALA A 152 7.09 1.77 -14.38
C ALA A 152 8.22 2.69 -13.91
N GLU A 153 8.80 3.43 -14.85
CA GLU A 153 9.79 4.46 -14.56
C GLU A 153 9.22 5.52 -13.59
N GLY A 154 10.00 5.89 -12.57
CA GLY A 154 9.61 6.91 -11.59
C GLY A 154 8.50 6.49 -10.62
N ILE A 155 8.09 5.21 -10.60
CA ILE A 155 7.10 4.67 -9.67
C ILE A 155 7.80 3.82 -8.60
N TRP A 156 7.42 4.01 -7.33
CA TRP A 156 7.99 3.32 -6.16
C TRP A 156 6.90 2.82 -5.20
N PRO A 157 6.31 1.63 -5.43
CA PRO A 157 5.41 0.97 -4.49
C PRO A 157 6.17 0.39 -3.28
N ALA A 158 5.54 0.45 -2.11
CA ALA A 158 6.08 -0.11 -0.87
C ALA A 158 5.01 -0.79 0.01
N PHE A 159 5.41 -1.90 0.63
CA PHE A 159 4.72 -2.62 1.70
C PHE A 159 5.71 -2.86 2.84
N TRP A 160 5.45 -2.23 3.98
CA TRP A 160 6.47 -2.00 5.01
C TRP A 160 5.85 -1.70 6.37
N LEU A 161 6.68 -1.54 7.39
CA LEU A 161 6.27 -1.39 8.79
C LEU A 161 7.01 -0.23 9.47
N LEU A 162 6.26 0.52 10.28
CA LEU A 162 6.78 1.50 11.22
C LEU A 162 6.10 1.33 12.58
N PRO A 163 6.76 1.70 13.69
CA PRO A 163 6.14 1.68 15.00
C PRO A 163 4.92 2.60 15.03
N GLN A 164 3.93 2.26 15.86
CA GLN A 164 2.82 3.16 16.12
C GLN A 164 3.34 4.50 16.67
N GLU A 165 2.82 5.60 16.11
CA GLU A 165 3.17 6.95 16.53
C GLU A 165 2.84 7.23 18.01
N PRO A 166 3.63 8.07 18.71
CA PRO A 166 4.87 8.68 18.24
C PRO A 166 6.05 7.70 18.25
N PHE A 167 7.01 7.89 17.35
CA PHE A 167 8.27 7.15 17.28
C PHE A 167 9.40 8.06 16.76
N SER A 168 10.64 7.64 16.94
CA SER A 168 11.86 8.30 16.48
C SER A 168 12.56 7.44 15.43
N TRP A 169 12.59 7.92 14.19
CA TRP A 169 13.27 7.23 13.10
C TRP A 169 14.77 7.58 13.04
N PRO A 170 15.68 6.63 12.73
CA PRO A 170 15.42 5.19 12.54
C PRO A 170 15.52 4.37 13.84
N VAL A 171 15.75 5.00 15.00
CA VAL A 171 16.04 4.33 16.28
C VAL A 171 14.99 3.29 16.64
N ASP A 172 13.71 3.63 16.52
CA ASP A 172 12.61 2.74 16.88
C ASP A 172 12.35 1.62 15.84
N GLY A 173 13.08 1.64 14.73
CA GLY A 173 13.09 0.61 13.68
C GLY A 173 12.13 0.86 12.52
N GLU A 174 12.47 0.30 11.37
CA GLU A 174 11.66 0.23 10.14
C GLU A 174 11.91 -1.11 9.46
N VAL A 175 10.86 -1.74 8.94
CA VAL A 175 10.94 -3.03 8.23
C VAL A 175 10.26 -2.91 6.88
N ASP A 176 11.04 -3.02 5.82
CA ASP A 176 10.55 -2.96 4.45
C ASP A 176 10.45 -4.38 3.91
N ILE A 177 9.20 -4.83 3.72
CA ILE A 177 8.91 -6.19 3.29
C ILE A 177 9.07 -6.26 1.77
N ALA A 178 8.48 -5.30 1.07
CA ALA A 178 8.54 -5.20 -0.38
C ALA A 178 8.64 -3.76 -0.85
N GLU A 179 9.75 -3.43 -1.49
CA GLU A 179 9.95 -2.19 -2.23
C GLU A 179 10.46 -2.48 -3.64
N THR A 180 9.94 -1.80 -4.64
CA THR A 180 10.52 -1.81 -5.98
C THR A 180 10.41 -0.42 -6.56
N TRP A 181 11.28 -0.08 -7.52
CA TRP A 181 11.20 1.21 -8.19
C TRP A 181 11.63 1.12 -9.64
N ASN A 182 11.24 2.12 -10.42
CA ASN A 182 11.60 2.25 -11.83
C ASN A 182 11.19 1.05 -12.71
N GLY A 183 10.30 0.17 -12.23
CA GLY A 183 9.89 -1.04 -12.93
C GLY A 183 11.04 -2.00 -13.22
N ASP A 184 12.07 -2.05 -12.37
CA ASP A 184 13.28 -2.85 -12.62
C ASP A 184 13.15 -4.34 -12.24
N HIS A 185 11.94 -4.74 -11.83
CA HIS A 185 11.57 -6.10 -11.46
C HIS A 185 12.44 -6.68 -10.34
N GLU A 186 12.91 -5.83 -9.43
CA GLU A 186 13.66 -6.21 -8.24
C GLU A 186 12.95 -5.72 -6.99
N ASN A 187 12.64 -6.67 -6.10
CA ASN A 187 12.20 -6.37 -4.76
C ASN A 187 13.41 -6.08 -3.87
N ARG A 188 13.43 -4.94 -3.18
CA ARG A 188 14.32 -4.71 -2.05
C ARG A 188 13.55 -4.99 -0.77
N THR A 189 14.14 -5.84 0.05
CA THR A 189 13.75 -6.03 1.44
C THR A 189 14.79 -5.33 2.28
N CYS A 190 14.34 -4.44 3.17
CA CYS A 190 15.23 -3.60 3.98
C CYS A 190 14.84 -3.62 5.46
N LEU A 191 15.81 -3.32 6.29
CA LEU A 191 15.67 -3.16 7.74
C LEU A 191 16.49 -1.93 8.12
N HIS A 192 15.88 -0.93 8.76
CA HIS A 192 16.57 0.26 9.28
C HIS A 192 16.49 0.33 10.80
N TRP A 193 17.58 0.79 11.43
CA TRP A 193 17.67 0.97 12.88
C TRP A 193 18.78 1.97 13.26
N GLY A 194 18.93 2.26 14.55
CA GLY A 194 20.03 3.07 15.07
C GLY A 194 19.92 4.53 14.64
N PHE A 195 21.04 5.16 14.29
CA PHE A 195 21.07 6.57 13.90
C PHE A 195 21.51 6.77 12.45
N HIS A 196 20.97 7.82 11.81
CA HIS A 196 21.27 8.12 10.41
C HIS A 196 22.77 8.32 10.10
N HIS A 197 23.63 8.60 11.08
CA HIS A 197 25.07 8.77 10.88
C HIS A 197 25.90 7.49 11.09
N GLU A 198 25.29 6.39 11.50
CA GLU A 198 26.00 5.13 11.78
C GLU A 198 26.24 4.30 10.52
N GLN A 199 27.29 3.47 10.56
CA GLN A 199 27.66 2.58 9.44
C GLN A 199 26.83 1.29 9.38
N GLN A 200 26.28 0.84 10.52
CA GLN A 200 25.43 -0.34 10.59
C GLN A 200 24.03 0.06 11.00
N LYS A 201 23.39 0.89 10.17
CA LYS A 201 22.05 1.45 10.41
C LYS A 201 20.97 0.86 9.49
N HIS A 202 21.38 0.08 8.49
CA HIS A 202 20.45 -0.63 7.63
C HIS A 202 21.06 -1.88 6.99
N ARG A 203 20.18 -2.79 6.57
CA ARG A 203 20.52 -3.97 5.76
C ARG A 203 19.50 -4.10 4.65
N VAL A 204 19.97 -4.34 3.42
CA VAL A 204 19.10 -4.56 2.27
C VAL A 204 19.52 -5.78 1.47
N ILE A 205 18.55 -6.47 0.88
CA ILE A 205 18.79 -7.47 -0.16
C ILE A 205 17.84 -7.26 -1.34
N GLY A 206 18.40 -7.35 -2.55
CA GLY A 206 17.65 -7.35 -3.79
C GLY A 206 17.28 -8.77 -4.22
N THR A 207 16.01 -8.97 -4.57
CA THR A 207 15.50 -10.23 -5.13
C THR A 207 14.84 -9.95 -6.47
N LYS A 208 15.37 -10.54 -7.55
CA LYS A 208 14.80 -10.43 -8.90
C LYS A 208 13.51 -11.24 -9.01
N ILE A 209 12.46 -10.60 -9.52
CA ILE A 209 11.14 -11.20 -9.79
C ILE A 209 10.73 -10.78 -11.21
N PRO A 210 11.23 -11.47 -12.26
CA PRO A 210 11.06 -11.04 -13.65
C PRO A 210 9.60 -10.84 -14.11
N ASP A 211 8.67 -11.52 -13.46
CA ASP A 211 7.23 -11.53 -13.75
C ASP A 211 6.39 -10.71 -12.77
N MET A 212 7.01 -9.86 -11.92
CA MET A 212 6.33 -9.03 -10.91
C MET A 212 5.20 -8.16 -11.49
N HIS A 213 5.37 -7.65 -12.72
CA HIS A 213 4.37 -6.82 -13.39
C HIS A 213 3.16 -7.63 -13.91
N ALA A 214 3.31 -8.95 -14.04
CA ALA A 214 2.34 -9.82 -14.71
C ALA A 214 1.51 -10.65 -13.73
N ARG A 215 1.91 -10.71 -12.45
CA ARG A 215 1.19 -11.48 -11.43
C ARG A 215 1.32 -10.87 -10.04
N PRO A 216 0.35 -11.16 -9.14
CA PRO A 216 0.54 -10.93 -7.72
C PRO A 216 1.72 -11.74 -7.18
N VAL A 217 2.49 -11.12 -6.30
CA VAL A 217 3.60 -11.74 -5.57
C VAL A 217 3.18 -11.93 -4.12
N ARG A 218 3.49 -13.09 -3.54
CA ARG A 218 3.27 -13.33 -2.12
C ARG A 218 4.50 -12.90 -1.33
N TYR A 219 4.27 -12.07 -0.33
CA TYR A 219 5.25 -11.62 0.66
C TYR A 219 4.81 -12.09 2.04
N ASP A 220 5.72 -12.74 2.77
CA ASP A 220 5.50 -13.09 4.17
C ASP A 220 6.62 -12.48 5.03
N PHE A 221 6.26 -11.90 6.17
CA PHE A 221 7.19 -11.42 7.19
C PHE A 221 6.86 -12.11 8.52
N ALA A 222 7.76 -12.97 8.99
CA ALA A 222 7.58 -13.70 10.23
C ALA A 222 8.52 -13.18 11.32
N TRP A 223 8.00 -13.02 12.53
CA TRP A 223 8.80 -12.60 13.70
C TRP A 223 8.56 -13.51 14.90
N ASP A 224 9.63 -13.77 15.64
CA ASP A 224 9.61 -14.45 16.92
C ASP A 224 10.35 -13.60 17.95
N GLN A 225 9.59 -12.97 18.84
CA GLN A 225 10.08 -12.06 19.88
C GLN A 225 9.52 -12.45 21.26
N PRO A 226 9.89 -13.61 21.82
CA PRO A 226 9.38 -14.01 23.13
C PRO A 226 9.65 -12.94 24.21
N GLY A 227 8.60 -12.52 24.91
CA GLY A 227 8.67 -11.45 25.93
C GLY A 227 8.54 -10.03 25.38
N GLY A 228 8.61 -9.84 24.05
CA GLY A 228 8.41 -8.54 23.39
C GLY A 228 9.32 -7.44 23.92
N HIS A 229 10.55 -7.78 24.27
CA HIS A 229 11.58 -6.81 24.67
C HIS A 229 12.14 -6.13 23.43
N ALA A 230 12.25 -4.80 23.48
CA ALA A 230 12.87 -4.01 22.42
C ALA A 230 14.26 -4.55 22.08
N GLY A 231 14.56 -4.61 20.78
CA GLY A 231 15.85 -5.08 20.28
C GLY A 231 16.23 -6.53 20.56
N GLN A 232 15.27 -7.39 20.89
CA GLN A 232 15.49 -8.83 21.02
C GLN A 232 14.54 -9.57 20.10
N GLY A 233 14.91 -10.76 19.63
CA GLY A 233 14.07 -11.60 18.77
C GLY A 233 14.62 -11.76 17.36
N ARG A 234 13.83 -12.41 16.51
CA ARG A 234 14.26 -12.92 15.19
C ARG A 234 13.20 -12.64 14.14
N MET A 235 13.65 -12.37 12.93
CA MET A 235 12.81 -12.06 11.78
C MET A 235 13.25 -12.84 10.55
N VAL A 236 12.29 -13.24 9.72
CA VAL A 236 12.54 -13.84 8.40
C VAL A 236 11.53 -13.28 7.40
N TRP A 237 12.03 -12.89 6.23
CA TRP A 237 11.26 -12.41 5.09
C TRP A 237 11.20 -13.49 4.02
N TYR A 238 10.05 -13.61 3.38
CA TYR A 238 9.80 -14.58 2.33
C TYR A 238 9.16 -13.93 1.11
N ILE A 239 9.56 -14.42 -0.07
CA ILE A 239 8.96 -14.07 -1.36
C ILE A 239 8.57 -15.35 -2.06
N ASP A 240 7.30 -15.50 -2.39
CA ASP A 240 6.71 -16.71 -2.98
C ASP A 240 7.11 -17.98 -2.19
N GLY A 241 7.09 -17.87 -0.85
CA GLY A 241 7.45 -18.96 0.07
C GLY A 241 8.94 -19.27 0.21
N ARG A 242 9.84 -18.56 -0.49
CA ARG A 242 11.29 -18.73 -0.33
C ARG A 242 11.84 -17.74 0.68
N PRO A 243 12.67 -18.16 1.67
CA PRO A 243 13.31 -17.21 2.58
C PRO A 243 14.33 -16.36 1.82
N VAL A 244 14.16 -15.04 1.83
CA VAL A 244 15.04 -14.10 1.10
C VAL A 244 15.94 -13.31 2.03
N MET A 245 15.55 -13.13 3.30
CA MET A 245 16.35 -12.42 4.30
C MET A 245 16.01 -12.93 5.69
N LYS A 246 16.97 -12.92 6.60
CA LYS A 246 16.75 -13.06 8.05
C LYS A 246 17.55 -12.03 8.82
N ALA A 247 17.07 -11.63 9.99
CA ALA A 247 17.82 -10.73 10.87
C ALA A 247 17.38 -10.89 12.32
N PRO A 248 18.30 -10.70 13.30
CA PRO A 248 17.85 -10.41 14.66
C PRO A 248 17.14 -9.06 14.68
N ILE A 249 16.25 -8.85 15.64
CA ILE A 249 15.67 -7.53 15.89
C ILE A 249 16.77 -6.63 16.45
N PRO A 250 17.14 -5.51 15.79
CA PRO A 250 18.24 -4.66 16.23
C PRO A 250 17.97 -3.93 17.54
N GLU A 251 19.02 -3.61 18.30
CA GLU A 251 18.91 -2.79 19.50
C GLU A 251 18.18 -1.46 19.23
N GLY A 252 17.34 -1.03 20.17
CA GLY A 252 16.53 0.18 20.05
C GLY A 252 15.20 -0.03 19.31
N THR A 253 15.11 -1.03 18.42
CA THR A 253 13.86 -1.31 17.69
C THR A 253 12.72 -1.63 18.65
N ARG A 254 11.59 -0.94 18.48
CA ARG A 254 10.38 -1.17 19.29
C ARG A 254 9.86 -2.60 19.13
N PRO A 255 9.11 -3.13 20.11
CA PRO A 255 8.52 -4.46 20.01
C PRO A 255 7.72 -4.61 18.71
N MET A 256 7.84 -5.76 18.03
CA MET A 256 7.15 -6.00 16.75
C MET A 256 5.63 -5.86 16.90
N ARG A 257 5.07 -6.24 18.05
CA ARG A 257 3.65 -6.04 18.38
C ARG A 257 3.16 -4.59 18.25
N ASP A 258 4.06 -3.60 18.32
CA ASP A 258 3.74 -2.18 18.23
C ASP A 258 3.84 -1.65 16.78
N MET A 259 4.34 -2.44 15.85
CA MET A 259 4.50 -2.05 14.46
C MET A 259 3.14 -1.99 13.75
N THR A 260 2.93 -0.94 12.99
CA THR A 260 1.80 -0.74 12.07
C THR A 260 2.21 -1.10 10.65
N ILE A 261 1.23 -1.41 9.81
CA ILE A 261 1.41 -1.77 8.41
C ILE A 261 1.25 -0.53 7.55
N LEU A 262 2.18 -0.31 6.63
CA LEU A 262 2.15 0.77 5.66
C LEU A 262 2.08 0.23 4.24
N LEU A 263 1.27 0.91 3.44
CA LEU A 263 1.10 0.66 2.01
C LEU A 263 1.07 2.00 1.28
N ASN A 264 1.93 2.19 0.29
CA ASN A 264 1.93 3.39 -0.56
C ASN A 264 2.50 3.12 -1.95
N VAL A 265 2.24 4.07 -2.86
CA VAL A 265 2.94 4.17 -4.14
C VAL A 265 3.51 5.58 -4.24
N ALA A 266 4.81 5.72 -3.99
CA ALA A 266 5.54 6.97 -4.18
C ALA A 266 5.85 7.21 -5.68
N MET A 267 6.16 8.46 -6.02
CA MET A 267 6.57 8.87 -7.36
C MET A 267 7.86 9.71 -7.29
N GLY A 268 8.84 9.38 -8.13
CA GLY A 268 10.16 9.99 -8.08
C GLY A 268 10.93 9.58 -6.82
N GLY A 269 11.57 10.54 -6.16
CA GLY A 269 12.46 10.28 -5.04
C GLY A 269 13.90 9.96 -5.44
N SER A 270 14.78 10.00 -4.45
CA SER A 270 16.23 9.77 -4.58
C SER A 270 16.54 8.40 -5.17
N VAL A 271 15.79 7.36 -4.77
CA VAL A 271 15.91 5.99 -5.28
C VAL A 271 15.55 5.87 -6.76
N CYS A 272 14.65 6.72 -7.25
CA CYS A 272 14.30 6.76 -8.67
C CYS A 272 15.36 7.49 -9.51
N GLY A 273 16.33 8.18 -8.90
CA GLY A 273 17.45 8.82 -9.61
C GLY A 273 17.02 9.96 -10.53
N GLY A 274 16.00 10.73 -10.14
CA GLY A 274 15.46 11.86 -10.91
C GLY A 274 14.49 11.47 -12.04
N LYS A 275 14.20 10.17 -12.19
CA LYS A 275 13.18 9.68 -13.12
C LYS A 275 11.78 10.02 -12.63
N VAL A 276 10.88 10.31 -13.56
CA VAL A 276 9.49 10.69 -13.29
C VAL A 276 8.54 9.84 -14.13
N PRO A 277 7.33 9.53 -13.63
CA PRO A 277 6.38 8.73 -14.37
C PRO A 277 5.74 9.51 -15.54
N ALA A 278 5.40 8.78 -16.60
CA ALA A 278 4.56 9.31 -17.68
C ALA A 278 3.12 9.53 -17.20
N ASP A 279 2.35 10.34 -17.93
CA ASP A 279 0.93 10.58 -17.64
C ASP A 279 0.12 9.28 -17.60
N GLY A 280 -0.78 9.17 -16.62
CA GLY A 280 -1.63 8.01 -16.44
C GLY A 280 -1.83 7.67 -14.97
N TYR A 281 -2.17 6.40 -14.71
CA TYR A 281 -2.30 5.88 -13.37
C TYR A 281 -1.60 4.52 -13.21
N TYR A 282 -1.16 4.25 -11.98
CA TYR A 282 -0.35 3.11 -11.61
C TYR A 282 -0.92 2.51 -10.34
N ASP A 283 -1.49 1.31 -10.46
CA ASP A 283 -2.22 0.66 -9.37
C ASP A 283 -1.32 -0.38 -8.68
N MET A 284 -1.14 -0.22 -7.36
CA MET A 284 -0.79 -1.33 -6.48
C MET A 284 -2.08 -1.99 -5.99
N VAL A 285 -2.20 -3.28 -6.26
CA VAL A 285 -3.40 -4.06 -5.92
C VAL A 285 -3.07 -5.07 -4.84
N VAL A 286 -3.63 -4.86 -3.65
CA VAL A 286 -3.53 -5.77 -2.52
C VAL A 286 -4.71 -6.75 -2.59
N GLN A 287 -4.42 -7.98 -2.99
CA GLN A 287 -5.42 -9.04 -3.11
C GLN A 287 -5.74 -9.69 -1.77
N THR A 288 -4.72 -9.85 -0.92
CA THR A 288 -4.85 -10.47 0.39
C THR A 288 -3.85 -9.82 1.32
N LEU A 289 -4.27 -9.57 2.55
CA LEU A 289 -3.42 -9.12 3.64
C LEU A 289 -3.94 -9.77 4.92
N PHE A 290 -3.10 -10.38 5.74
CA PHE A 290 -3.54 -10.87 7.04
C PHE A 290 -2.38 -11.03 8.02
N LEU A 291 -2.73 -11.05 9.31
CA LEU A 291 -1.85 -11.43 10.40
C LEU A 291 -2.22 -12.83 10.89
N GLY A 292 -1.25 -13.74 10.82
CA GLY A 292 -1.36 -15.14 11.24
C GLY A 292 -0.50 -15.46 12.46
N SER A 293 -0.92 -16.46 13.24
CA SER A 293 -0.22 -16.94 14.43
C SER A 293 1.05 -17.73 14.13
N GLU A 294 1.19 -18.25 12.91
CA GLU A 294 2.37 -18.98 12.45
C GLU A 294 2.50 -18.94 10.93
N PRO A 295 3.73 -19.09 10.37
CA PRO A 295 3.92 -19.21 8.93
C PRO A 295 3.18 -20.41 8.33
N GLU A 296 2.64 -20.25 7.12
CA GLU A 296 2.11 -21.40 6.37
C GLU A 296 3.23 -22.41 6.02
N TYR A 297 2.83 -23.63 5.63
CA TYR A 297 3.72 -24.70 5.15
C TYR A 297 4.81 -25.10 6.16
N GLY A 298 4.41 -25.44 7.39
CA GLY A 298 5.31 -25.98 8.41
C GLY A 298 5.43 -25.14 9.67
N GLY A 299 4.69 -24.02 9.78
CA GLY A 299 4.57 -23.26 11.02
C GLY A 299 5.92 -22.78 11.55
N TRP A 300 6.04 -22.82 12.86
CA TRP A 300 7.29 -22.48 13.54
C TRP A 300 8.43 -23.46 13.24
N GLY A 301 8.15 -24.71 12.85
CA GLY A 301 9.19 -25.64 12.42
C GLY A 301 9.93 -25.15 11.18
N ARG A 302 9.19 -24.60 10.20
CA ARG A 302 9.78 -23.95 9.02
C ARG A 302 10.59 -22.72 9.40
N PHE A 303 10.05 -21.86 10.27
CA PHE A 303 10.77 -20.68 10.76
C PHE A 303 12.12 -21.06 11.40
N GLU A 304 12.15 -22.05 12.29
CA GLU A 304 13.40 -22.49 12.93
C GLU A 304 14.39 -23.06 11.91
N HIS A 305 13.90 -23.83 10.94
CA HIS A 305 14.73 -24.37 9.86
C HIS A 305 15.36 -23.24 9.03
N ASP A 306 14.56 -22.30 8.52
CA ASP A 306 15.02 -21.22 7.66
C ASP A 306 15.91 -20.22 8.41
N TRP A 307 15.64 -20.00 9.70
CA TRP A 307 16.50 -19.21 10.59
C TRP A 307 17.87 -19.88 10.79
N ALA A 308 17.91 -21.19 11.04
CA ALA A 308 19.15 -21.92 11.24
C ALA A 308 19.93 -22.17 9.94
N ASN A 309 19.25 -22.14 8.78
CA ASN A 309 19.85 -22.43 7.49
C ASN A 309 20.89 -21.34 7.09
N PRO A 310 22.16 -21.70 6.87
CA PRO A 310 23.20 -20.73 6.48
C PRO A 310 22.98 -20.13 5.08
N SER A 311 22.17 -20.77 4.22
CA SER A 311 21.82 -20.23 2.90
C SER A 311 20.79 -19.10 2.94
N THR A 312 20.05 -18.94 4.04
CA THR A 312 19.18 -17.77 4.24
C THR A 312 20.06 -16.57 4.61
N PRO A 313 20.12 -15.52 3.77
CA PRO A 313 21.08 -14.44 3.96
C PRO A 313 20.62 -13.40 5.00
N TYR A 314 21.55 -12.63 5.55
CA TYR A 314 21.26 -11.55 6.50
C TYR A 314 20.95 -10.19 5.87
N GLY A 315 20.96 -10.11 4.53
CA GLY A 315 21.09 -8.85 3.80
C GLY A 315 22.51 -8.28 3.87
N ASN A 316 22.81 -7.30 3.01
CA ASN A 316 24.08 -6.60 3.03
C ASN A 316 23.94 -5.31 3.83
N THR A 317 24.91 -5.02 4.69
CA THR A 317 25.03 -3.69 5.32
C THR A 317 25.54 -2.71 4.28
N TYR A 318 24.94 -1.53 4.20
CA TYR A 318 25.39 -0.41 3.37
C TYR A 318 25.65 0.84 4.22
#